data_AF-A0A955XSW3-F1
#
_entry.id   AF-A0A955XSW3-F1
#
_cell.length_a   1.000
_cell.length_b   1.000
_cell.length_c   1.000
_cell.angle_alpha   90.00
_cell.angle_beta   90.00
_cell.angle_gamma   90.00
#
_symmetry.space_group_name_H-M   'P 1'
#
loop_
_entity.id
_entity.type
_entity.pdbx_description
1 polymer ?
#
loop_
_entity_poly.entity_id
_entity_poly.type
_entity_poly.pdbx_seq_one_letter_code
_entity_poly.pdbx_strand_id
1 'polypeptide(L)' 'MLNLEGRHFLVTGGVGFIGSHLCACLLEGGGRVSALDNFDPFYDPALKR' A
#
# COMPACT_ATOMS: atom_id res chain seq x y z
N MET A 1 -9.54 -0.53 16.89
CA MET A 1 -9.30 -0.03 15.52
C MET A 1 -8.83 1.41 15.60
N LEU A 2 -7.91 1.84 14.73
CA LEU A 2 -7.44 3.23 14.67
C LEU A 2 -8.55 4.11 14.06
N ASN A 3 -8.85 5.26 14.67
CA ASN A 3 -9.73 6.26 14.05
C ASN A 3 -8.89 7.20 13.16
N LEU A 4 -9.05 7.08 11.85
CA LEU A 4 -8.33 7.80 10.81
C LEU A 4 -9.23 8.73 9.98
N GLU A 5 -10.46 8.97 10.42
CA GLU A 5 -11.40 9.86 9.74
C GLU A 5 -10.78 11.24 9.45
N GLY A 6 -11.06 11.77 8.26
CA GLY A 6 -10.54 13.07 7.82
C GLY A 6 -9.08 13.07 7.35
N ARG A 7 -8.34 11.97 7.46
CA ARG A 7 -6.96 11.86 6.95
C ARG A 7 -6.91 11.26 5.55
N HIS A 8 -5.95 11.72 4.74
CA HIS A 8 -5.66 11.17 3.41
C HIS A 8 -4.21 10.72 3.37
N PHE A 9 -3.99 9.47 2.97
CA PHE A 9 -2.69 8.83 2.88
C PHE A 9 -2.29 8.61 1.40
N LEU A 10 -1.06 8.98 1.06
CA LEU A 10 -0.40 8.53 -0.17
C LEU A 10 0.45 7.32 0.17
N VAL A 11 0.16 6.16 -0.44
CA VAL A 11 0.90 4.92 -0.21
C VAL A 11 1.70 4.60 -1.46
N THR A 12 3.02 4.64 -1.36
CA THR A 12 3.93 4.17 -2.42
C THR A 12 4.11 2.65 -2.33
N GLY A 13 4.03 1.94 -3.45
CA GLY A 13 4.00 0.47 -3.47
C GLY A 13 2.65 -0.11 -3.00
N GLY A 14 1.56 0.67 -3.11
CA GLY A 14 0.26 0.33 -2.53
C GLY A 14 -0.51 -0.81 -3.22
N VAL A 15 -0.11 -1.20 -4.43
CA VAL A 15 -0.68 -2.33 -5.19
C VAL A 15 0.11 -3.63 -4.93
N GLY A 16 1.33 -3.53 -4.38
CA GLY A 16 2.13 -4.67 -3.95
C GLY A 16 1.60 -5.45 -2.75
N PHE A 17 2.31 -6.51 -2.34
CA PHE A 17 1.88 -7.42 -1.27
C PHE A 17 1.60 -6.71 0.06
N ILE A 18 2.62 -6.15 0.71
CA ILE A 18 2.44 -5.46 2.00
C ILE A 18 1.63 -4.16 1.82
N GLY A 19 1.85 -3.45 0.72
CA GLY A 19 1.18 -2.18 0.44
C GLY A 19 -0.34 -2.31 0.34
N SER A 20 -0.85 -3.36 -0.30
CA SER A 20 -2.30 -3.60 -0.42
C SER A 20 -2.96 -3.88 0.94
N HIS A 21 -2.30 -4.65 1.81
CA HIS A 21 -2.78 -4.90 3.18
C HIS A 21 -2.73 -3.63 4.03
N LEU A 22 -1.69 -2.81 3.89
CA LEU A 22 -1.62 -1.51 4.55
C LEU A 22 -2.77 -0.59 4.08
N CYS A 23 -3.04 -0.54 2.77
CA CYS A 23 -4.16 0.24 2.24
C CYS A 23 -5.50 -0.22 2.83
N ALA A 24 -5.72 -1.54 2.95
CA ALA A 24 -6.92 -2.10 3.56
C ALA A 24 -7.07 -1.64 5.03
N CYS A 25 -6.03 -1.78 5.85
CA CYS A 25 -6.05 -1.33 7.25
C CYS A 25 -6.32 0.18 7.39
N LEU A 26 -5.76 1.01 6.51
CA LEU A 26 -5.97 2.46 6.53
C LEU A 26 -7.42 2.83 6.16
N LEU A 27 -8.00 2.13 5.17
CA LEU A 27 -9.40 2.29 4.77
C LEU A 27 -10.35 1.82 5.86
N GLU A 28 -10.08 0.67 6.49
CA GLU A 28 -10.85 0.16 7.62
C GLU A 28 -10.89 1.16 8.78
N GLY A 29 -9.78 1.87 9.03
CA GLY A 29 -9.73 2.94 10.03
C GLY A 29 -10.52 4.21 9.67
N GLY A 30 -11.18 4.28 8.51
CA GLY A 30 -11.91 5.47 8.04
C GLY A 30 -11.05 6.51 7.30
N GLY A 31 -9.80 6.16 6.99
CA GLY A 31 -8.91 7.01 6.19
C GLY A 31 -9.26 6.97 4.70
N ARG A 32 -8.80 7.98 3.95
CA ARG A 32 -8.76 7.95 2.48
C ARG A 32 -7.38 7.56 2.01
N VAL A 33 -7.29 6.81 0.91
CA VAL A 33 -6.00 6.32 0.38
C VAL A 33 -5.89 6.62 -1.11
N SER A 34 -4.75 7.18 -1.51
CA SER A 34 -4.25 7.15 -2.90
C SER A 34 -3.06 6.20 -2.95
N ALA A 35 -3.16 5.13 -3.75
CA ALA A 35 -2.05 4.21 -3.97
C ALA A 35 -1.26 4.62 -5.22
N LEU A 36 0.05 4.79 -5.07
CA LEU A 36 1.00 4.98 -6.16
C LEU A 36 1.89 3.76 -6.21
N ASP A 37 2.01 3.11 -7.37
CA ASP A 37 2.86 1.95 -7.53
C ASP A 37 3.69 2.04 -8.80
N ASN A 38 4.85 1.41 -8.76
CA ASN A 38 5.70 1.19 -9.91
C ASN A 38 5.59 -0.29 -10.28
N PHE A 39 4.90 -0.61 -11.37
CA PHE A 39 4.71 -1.98 -11.88
C PHE A 39 5.99 -2.61 -12.45
N ASP A 40 7.15 -2.05 -12.12
CA ASP A 40 8.46 -2.57 -12.51
C ASP A 40 8.79 -3.79 -11.64
N PRO A 41 9.09 -4.96 -12.24
CA PRO A 41 9.67 -6.07 -11.52
C PRO A 41 11.06 -5.68 -10.99
N PHE A 42 11.09 -5.18 -9.76
CA PHE A 42 12.24 -4.60 -9.05
C PHE A 42 13.59 -5.33 -9.25
N TYR A 43 13.58 -6.66 -9.31
CA TYR A 43 14.67 -7.46 -9.90
C TYR A 43 14.16 -8.86 -10.26
N ASP A 44 14.86 -9.52 -11.19
CA ASP A 44 14.58 -10.91 -11.56
C ASP A 44 14.64 -11.82 -10.30
N PRO A 45 13.54 -12.49 -9.92
CA PRO A 45 13.53 -13.42 -8.79
C PRO A 45 14.64 -14.48 -8.82
N ALA A 46 15.18 -14.80 -10.00
CA ALA A 46 16.34 -15.68 -10.17
C ALA A 46 17.60 -15.18 -9.43
N LEU A 47 17.74 -13.87 -9.18
CA LEU A 47 18.87 -13.29 -8.43
C LEU A 47 18.89 -13.71 -6.94
N LYS A 48 17.80 -14.30 -6.45
CA LYS A 48 17.67 -14.81 -5.07
C LYS A 48 17.65 -16.34 -4.98
N ARG A 49 17.81 -17.05 -6.09
CA ARG A 49 17.80 -18.52 -6.14
C ARG A 49 19.19 -19.11 -6.11
#